data_AF-A0A7M7HGX1-F1
#
_entry.id   AF-A0A7M7HGX1-F1
#
_cell.length_a   1.000
_cell.length_b   1.000
_cell.length_c   1.000
_cell.angle_alpha   90.00
_cell.angle_beta   90.00
_cell.angle_gamma   90.00
#
_symmetry.space_group_name_H-M   'P 1'
#
loop_
_entity.id
_entity.type
_entity.pdbx_description
1 polymer ?
#
loop_
_entity_poly.entity_id
_entity_poly.type
_entity_poly.pdbx_seq_one_letter_code
_entity_poly.pdbx_strand_id
1 'polypeptide(L)'
;MLESTFNECDEDEKGFLSREDLKVAVVRLIGYKPSKFEVDELMKNIDGPGMTSNEFISAMKPKLAALDPDEHIRQIFVAFDSKCRGFLTMEDVEKACKLVAPKIQPHRVQKAFSELDGDGDGRVSYRDFEFMMKYSLADGL
;
A
#
# COMPACT_ATOMS: atom_id res chain seq x y z
N MET A 1 6.80 8.46 -15.42
CA MET A 1 6.68 7.50 -14.31
C MET A 1 6.92 6.08 -14.80
N LEU A 2 6.05 5.48 -15.62
CA LEU A 2 6.25 4.10 -16.11
C LEU A 2 7.58 3.89 -16.86
N GLU A 3 7.88 4.73 -17.86
CA GLU A 3 9.16 4.65 -18.60
C GLU A 3 10.36 4.90 -17.69
N SER A 4 10.25 5.88 -16.79
CA SER A 4 11.31 6.19 -15.82
C SER A 4 11.59 5.00 -14.90
N THR A 5 10.54 4.39 -14.34
CA THR A 5 10.70 3.22 -13.47
C THR A 5 11.19 2.00 -14.22
N PHE A 6 10.81 1.81 -15.48
CA PHE A 6 11.38 0.79 -16.33
C PHE A 6 12.90 0.97 -16.44
N ASN A 7 13.36 2.15 -16.86
CA ASN A 7 14.78 2.43 -17.04
C ASN A 7 15.58 2.31 -15.72
N GLU A 8 14.99 2.69 -14.59
CA GLU A 8 15.60 2.54 -13.26
C GLU A 8 15.70 1.10 -12.77
N CYS A 9 14.92 0.17 -13.34
CA CYS A 9 14.90 -1.24 -12.96
C CYS A 9 15.55 -2.14 -14.02
N ASP A 10 15.76 -1.63 -15.23
CA ASP A 10 16.52 -2.31 -16.29
C ASP A 10 18.02 -2.26 -15.97
N GLU A 11 18.43 -3.13 -15.06
CA GLU A 11 19.83 -3.29 -14.66
C GLU A 11 20.69 -3.61 -15.90
N ASP A 12 21.81 -2.89 -16.07
CA ASP A 12 22.73 -3.00 -17.21
C ASP A 12 22.17 -2.55 -18.58
N GLU A 13 21.06 -1.80 -18.61
CA GLU A 13 20.46 -1.26 -19.86
C GLU A 13 20.20 -2.36 -20.91
N LYS A 14 19.71 -3.53 -20.46
CA LYS A 14 19.49 -4.72 -21.30
C LYS A 14 18.37 -4.51 -22.31
N GLY A 15 17.49 -3.53 -22.07
CA GLY A 15 16.28 -3.25 -22.83
C GLY A 15 15.09 -4.10 -22.39
N PHE A 16 15.20 -4.85 -21.29
CA PHE A 16 14.12 -5.70 -20.77
C PHE A 16 14.22 -5.92 -19.26
N LEU A 17 13.07 -6.07 -18.60
CA LEU A 17 12.98 -6.45 -17.20
C LEU A 17 12.94 -7.97 -17.06
N SER A 18 13.89 -8.51 -16.31
CA SER A 18 13.80 -9.88 -15.80
C SER A 18 12.65 -10.03 -14.80
N ARG A 19 12.40 -11.27 -14.36
CA ARG A 19 11.41 -11.54 -13.30
C ARG A 19 11.72 -10.82 -12.00
N GLU A 20 12.99 -10.61 -11.70
CA GLU A 20 13.49 -9.93 -10.52
C GLU A 20 13.31 -8.42 -10.67
N ASP A 21 13.71 -7.87 -11.81
CA ASP A 21 13.56 -6.45 -12.15
C ASP A 21 12.09 -6.03 -12.13
N LEU A 22 11.20 -6.87 -12.69
CA LEU A 22 9.76 -6.63 -12.69
C LEU A 22 9.20 -6.56 -11.26
N LYS A 23 9.66 -7.40 -10.33
CA LYS A 23 9.21 -7.34 -8.93
C LYS A 23 9.60 -6.01 -8.30
N VAL A 24 10.82 -5.54 -8.54
CA VAL A 24 11.30 -4.24 -8.02
C VAL A 24 10.48 -3.09 -8.61
N ALA A 25 10.23 -3.14 -9.92
CA ALA A 25 9.43 -2.14 -10.62
C ALA A 25 7.98 -2.07 -10.08
N VAL A 26 7.34 -3.22 -9.83
CA VAL A 26 5.99 -3.28 -9.24
C VAL A 26 5.99 -2.71 -7.81
N VAL A 27 6.99 -3.02 -6.99
CA VAL A 27 7.12 -2.45 -5.64
C VAL A 27 7.26 -0.93 -5.70
N ARG A 28 8.06 -0.40 -6.63
CA ARG A 28 8.20 1.05 -6.80
C ARG A 28 6.93 1.74 -7.28
N LEU A 29 6.19 1.13 -8.19
CA LEU A 29 5.00 1.74 -8.80
C LEU A 29 3.74 1.60 -7.94
N ILE A 30 3.56 0.46 -7.29
CA ILE A 30 2.30 0.09 -6.63
C ILE A 30 2.47 0.01 -5.10
N GLY A 31 3.70 -0.08 -4.59
CA GLY A 31 3.98 -0.07 -3.16
C GLY A 31 3.83 -1.43 -2.46
N TYR A 32 3.49 -2.50 -3.18
CA TYR A 32 3.46 -3.86 -2.64
C TYR A 32 4.34 -4.81 -3.45
N LYS A 33 4.82 -5.86 -2.77
CA LYS A 33 5.59 -6.94 -3.40
C LYS A 33 4.62 -7.90 -4.09
N PRO A 34 4.67 -8.05 -5.43
CA PRO A 34 3.77 -8.97 -6.12
C PRO A 34 4.06 -10.41 -5.72
N SER A 35 3.01 -11.22 -5.67
CA SER A 35 3.09 -12.65 -5.47
C SER A 35 3.74 -13.35 -6.67
N LYS A 36 4.21 -14.59 -6.47
CA LYS A 36 4.75 -15.40 -7.57
C LYS A 36 3.73 -15.55 -8.72
N PHE A 37 2.47 -15.78 -8.37
CA PHE A 37 1.38 -15.93 -9.34
C PHE A 37 1.14 -14.65 -10.14
N GLU A 38 1.15 -13.48 -9.52
CA GLU A 38 1.00 -12.20 -10.23
C GLU A 38 2.16 -11.95 -11.20
N VAL A 39 3.39 -12.26 -10.79
CA VAL A 39 4.57 -12.14 -11.67
C VAL A 39 4.46 -13.13 -12.84
N ASP A 40 4.02 -14.37 -12.58
CA ASP A 40 3.83 -15.38 -13.61
C ASP A 40 2.76 -14.95 -14.63
N GLU A 41 1.63 -14.39 -14.16
CA GLU A 41 0.58 -13.88 -15.06
C GLU A 41 1.05 -12.66 -15.86
N LEU A 42 1.83 -11.76 -15.27
CA LEU A 42 2.43 -10.62 -15.98
C LEU A 42 3.43 -11.07 -17.07
N MET A 43 4.17 -12.15 -16.82
CA MET A 43 5.19 -12.70 -17.74
C MET A 43 4.65 -13.73 -18.73
N LYS A 44 3.38 -14.10 -18.65
CA LYS A 44 2.81 -15.29 -19.32
C LYS A 44 2.94 -15.29 -20.85
N ASN A 45 2.85 -14.13 -21.47
CA ASN A 45 2.87 -13.96 -22.93
C ASN A 45 4.07 -13.12 -23.40
N ILE A 46 5.15 -13.09 -22.62
CA ILE A 46 6.35 -12.35 -22.97
C ILE A 46 7.26 -13.27 -23.77
N ASP A 47 7.47 -12.92 -25.04
CA ASP A 47 8.35 -13.64 -25.94
C ASP A 47 9.78 -13.08 -25.82
N GLY A 48 10.69 -13.85 -25.24
CA GLY A 48 12.11 -13.50 -25.16
C GLY A 48 12.68 -13.51 -23.73
N PRO A 49 13.80 -12.81 -23.50
CA PRO A 49 14.55 -12.90 -22.24
C PRO A 49 13.88 -12.20 -21.06
N GLY A 50 12.90 -11.32 -21.31
CA GLY A 50 12.15 -10.60 -20.30
C GLY A 50 11.23 -9.56 -20.92
N MET A 51 10.56 -8.79 -20.08
CA MET A 51 9.51 -7.85 -20.47
C MET A 51 10.10 -6.55 -21.01
N THR A 52 9.75 -6.18 -22.24
CA THR A 52 10.17 -4.92 -22.86
C THR A 52 9.42 -3.71 -22.28
N SER A 53 9.92 -2.49 -22.53
CA SER A 53 9.28 -1.26 -22.05
C SER A 53 7.82 -1.12 -22.50
N ASN A 54 7.53 -1.45 -23.76
CA ASN A 54 6.17 -1.39 -24.30
C ASN A 54 5.22 -2.38 -23.62
N GLU A 55 5.68 -3.62 -23.38
CA GLU A 55 4.90 -4.64 -22.67
C GLU A 55 4.67 -4.26 -21.21
N PHE A 56 5.70 -3.72 -20.55
CA PHE A 56 5.62 -3.22 -19.18
C PHE A 56 4.58 -2.09 -19.04
N ILE A 57 4.62 -1.09 -19.93
CA ILE A 57 3.66 0.00 -19.94
C ILE A 57 2.24 -0.54 -20.17
N SER A 58 2.08 -1.44 -21.15
CA SER A 58 0.79 -2.04 -21.47
C SER A 58 0.20 -2.82 -20.28
N ALA A 59 1.03 -3.56 -19.57
CA ALA A 59 0.63 -4.35 -18.41
C ALA A 59 0.33 -3.49 -17.16
N MET A 60 1.14 -2.46 -16.91
CA MET A 60 1.08 -1.68 -15.68
C MET A 60 0.11 -0.50 -15.75
N LYS A 61 -0.13 0.07 -16.93
CA LYS A 61 -1.07 1.19 -17.10
C LYS A 61 -2.50 0.89 -16.61
N PRO A 62 -3.16 -0.24 -16.96
CA PRO A 62 -4.48 -0.55 -16.42
C PRO A 62 -4.44 -0.86 -14.92
N LYS A 63 -3.37 -1.48 -14.42
CA LYS A 63 -3.19 -1.75 -12.98
C LYS A 63 -3.09 -0.45 -12.17
N LEU A 64 -2.30 0.52 -12.64
CA LEU A 64 -2.20 1.83 -12.00
C LEU A 64 -3.50 2.63 -12.08
N ALA A 65 -4.23 2.54 -13.20
CA ALA A 65 -5.52 3.21 -13.33
C ALA A 65 -6.61 2.61 -12.43
N ALA A 66 -6.52 1.31 -12.13
CA ALA A 66 -7.41 0.61 -11.20
C ALA A 66 -6.95 0.68 -9.74
N LEU A 67 -5.76 1.24 -9.48
CA LEU A 67 -5.25 1.37 -8.12
C LEU A 67 -6.01 2.49 -7.43
N ASP A 68 -6.76 2.13 -6.38
CA ASP A 68 -7.24 3.12 -5.43
C ASP A 68 -6.02 3.53 -4.58
N PRO A 69 -5.55 4.80 -4.68
CA PRO A 69 -4.39 5.27 -3.93
C PRO A 69 -4.60 5.15 -2.41
N ASP A 70 -5.86 5.06 -1.98
CA ASP A 70 -6.27 4.96 -0.58
C ASP A 70 -6.63 3.52 -0.17
N GLU A 71 -6.49 2.53 -1.08
CA GLU A 71 -6.78 1.11 -0.80
C GLU A 71 -6.01 0.63 0.42
N HIS A 72 -4.74 1.02 0.56
CA HIS A 72 -3.93 0.62 1.70
C HIS A 72 -4.48 1.16 3.02
N ILE A 73 -4.95 2.41 3.03
CA ILE A 73 -5.58 3.05 4.20
C ILE A 73 -6.86 2.30 4.56
N ARG A 74 -7.67 1.95 3.55
CA ARG A 74 -8.89 1.16 3.70
C ARG A 74 -8.62 -0.23 4.25
N GLN A 75 -7.63 -0.94 3.73
CA GLN A 75 -7.24 -2.27 4.19
C GLN A 75 -6.79 -2.24 5.66
N ILE A 76 -6.01 -1.21 6.06
CA ILE A 76 -5.64 -1.03 7.47
C ILE A 76 -6.88 -0.78 8.32
N PHE A 77 -7.77 0.11 7.91
CA PHE A 77 -8.99 0.41 8.67
C PHE A 77 -9.85 -0.85 8.87
N VAL A 78 -10.06 -1.64 7.82
CA VAL A 78 -10.81 -2.91 7.89
C VAL A 78 -10.11 -3.92 8.80
N ALA A 79 -8.78 -3.99 8.77
CA ALA A 79 -8.02 -4.87 9.66
C ALA A 79 -8.18 -4.48 11.15
N PHE A 80 -8.37 -3.19 11.44
CA PHE A 80 -8.62 -2.69 12.79
C PHE A 80 -10.09 -2.87 13.19
N ASP A 81 -11.04 -2.67 12.26
CA ASP A 81 -12.49 -2.85 12.48
C ASP A 81 -12.90 -4.33 12.40
N SER A 82 -12.36 -5.13 13.31
CA SER A 82 -12.58 -6.58 13.36
C SER A 82 -14.05 -7.02 13.47
N LYS A 83 -14.95 -6.10 13.88
CA LYS A 83 -16.39 -6.36 14.00
C LYS A 83 -17.20 -5.72 12.85
N CYS A 84 -16.55 -5.15 11.84
CA CYS A 84 -17.15 -4.53 10.66
C CYS A 84 -18.26 -3.52 10.99
N ARG A 85 -18.05 -2.66 11.99
CA ARG A 85 -19.05 -1.68 12.44
C ARG A 85 -18.99 -0.36 11.64
N GLY A 86 -17.94 -0.15 10.86
CA GLY A 86 -17.66 1.09 10.14
C GLY A 86 -17.00 2.18 10.99
N PHE A 87 -16.57 1.84 12.21
CA PHE A 87 -15.87 2.75 13.12
C PHE A 87 -14.98 1.98 14.10
N LEU A 88 -13.85 2.57 14.48
CA LEU A 88 -12.92 2.02 15.45
C LEU A 88 -13.22 2.59 16.83
N THR A 89 -13.34 1.71 17.81
CA THR A 89 -13.33 2.10 19.22
C THR A 89 -11.90 2.03 19.75
N MET A 90 -11.67 2.64 20.91
CA MET A 90 -10.40 2.57 21.61
C MET A 90 -9.92 1.11 21.82
N GLU A 91 -10.85 0.19 22.12
CA GLU A 91 -10.54 -1.23 22.29
C GLU A 91 -10.02 -1.88 21.00
N ASP A 92 -10.59 -1.52 19.84
CA ASP A 92 -10.15 -2.08 18.56
C ASP A 92 -8.74 -1.59 18.20
N VAL A 93 -8.45 -0.31 18.42
CA VAL A 93 -7.12 0.27 18.18
C VAL A 93 -6.08 -0.32 19.13
N GLU A 94 -6.39 -0.48 20.42
CA GLU A 94 -5.47 -1.12 21.37
C GLU A 94 -5.16 -2.58 20.99
N LYS A 95 -6.17 -3.34 20.56
CA LYS A 95 -5.98 -4.73 20.12
C LYS A 95 -5.13 -4.80 18.86
N ALA A 96 -5.42 -3.97 17.87
CA ALA A 96 -4.64 -3.90 16.64
C ALA A 96 -3.19 -3.50 16.94
N CYS A 97 -2.95 -2.44 17.72
CA CYS A 97 -1.59 -2.03 18.11
C CYS A 97 -0.81 -3.13 18.84
N LYS A 98 -1.45 -3.93 19.70
CA LYS A 98 -0.79 -5.08 20.35
C LYS A 98 -0.34 -6.15 19.36
N LEU A 99 -1.08 -6.34 18.26
CA LEU A 99 -0.75 -7.33 17.23
C LEU A 99 0.35 -6.85 16.29
N VAL A 100 0.25 -5.60 15.82
CA VAL A 100 1.15 -5.09 14.76
C VAL A 100 2.38 -4.36 15.32
N ALA A 101 2.26 -3.74 16.50
CA ALA A 101 3.31 -2.93 17.12
C ALA A 101 3.33 -3.06 18.66
N PRO A 102 3.59 -4.27 19.22
CA PRO A 102 3.46 -4.56 20.65
C PRO A 102 4.37 -3.72 21.57
N LYS A 103 5.37 -3.03 21.01
CA LYS A 103 6.30 -2.17 21.73
C LYS A 103 5.76 -0.76 21.99
N ILE A 104 4.65 -0.36 21.35
CA ILE A 104 4.03 0.94 21.59
C ILE A 104 3.34 0.93 22.95
N GLN A 105 3.64 1.92 23.79
CA GLN A 105 3.02 2.01 25.11
C GLN A 105 1.54 2.41 25.03
N PRO A 106 0.67 1.86 25.90
CA PRO A 106 -0.77 2.15 25.88
C PRO A 106 -1.11 3.64 25.88
N HIS A 107 -0.40 4.46 26.68
CA HIS A 107 -0.63 5.91 26.76
C HIS A 107 -0.47 6.63 25.41
N ARG A 108 0.44 6.15 24.54
CA ARG A 108 0.63 6.72 23.20
C ARG A 108 -0.51 6.36 22.27
N VAL A 109 -1.06 5.15 22.41
CA VAL A 109 -2.25 4.71 21.67
C VAL A 109 -3.45 5.55 22.07
N GLN A 110 -3.65 5.81 23.37
CA GLN A 110 -4.77 6.65 23.83
C GLN A 110 -4.66 8.07 23.31
N LYS A 111 -3.45 8.64 23.37
CA LYS A 111 -3.21 9.98 22.83
C LYS A 111 -3.51 10.05 21.33
N ALA A 112 -3.00 9.09 20.54
CA ALA A 112 -3.26 9.01 19.11
C ALA A 112 -4.76 8.83 18.82
N PHE A 113 -5.48 8.03 19.61
CA PHE A 113 -6.92 7.87 19.47
C PHE A 113 -7.67 9.18 19.73
N SER A 114 -7.35 9.90 20.80
CA SER A 114 -7.97 11.19 21.10
C SER A 114 -7.63 12.28 20.07
N GLU A 115 -6.49 12.18 19.40
CA GLU A 115 -6.13 13.06 18.28
C GLU A 115 -6.93 12.71 17.00
N LEU A 116 -7.35 11.45 16.85
CA LEU A 116 -8.16 10.94 15.74
C LEU A 116 -9.66 11.18 15.92
N ASP A 117 -10.18 11.05 17.14
CA ASP A 117 -11.58 11.24 17.51
C ASP A 117 -11.96 12.73 17.52
N GLY A 118 -12.03 13.32 16.32
CA GLY A 118 -12.15 14.76 16.13
C GLY A 118 -13.48 15.37 16.57
N ASP A 119 -14.56 14.58 16.62
CA ASP A 119 -15.87 14.99 17.13
C ASP A 119 -16.14 14.54 18.58
N GLY A 120 -15.27 13.72 19.16
CA GLY A 120 -15.30 13.31 20.55
C GLY A 120 -16.44 12.32 20.86
N ASP A 121 -16.94 11.60 19.85
CA ASP A 121 -18.02 10.62 20.03
C ASP A 121 -17.51 9.27 20.59
N GLY A 122 -16.20 9.16 20.80
CA GLY A 122 -15.52 7.95 21.27
C GLY A 122 -15.26 6.94 20.16
N ARG A 123 -15.37 7.36 18.89
CA ARG A 123 -15.21 6.52 17.71
C ARG A 123 -14.35 7.24 16.68
N VAL A 124 -13.53 6.47 15.99
CA VAL A 124 -12.78 6.95 14.83
C VAL A 124 -13.48 6.42 13.59
N SER A 125 -14.10 7.31 12.82
CA SER A 125 -14.71 6.94 11.55
C SER A 125 -13.64 6.67 10.48
N TYR A 126 -14.02 6.06 9.37
CA TYR A 126 -13.10 5.91 8.23
C TYR A 126 -12.56 7.26 7.75
N ARG A 127 -13.38 8.32 7.81
CA ARG A 127 -12.99 9.66 7.36
C ARG A 127 -11.91 10.27 8.26
N ASP A 128 -12.03 10.09 9.57
CA ASP A 128 -11.04 10.57 10.54
C ASP A 128 -9.71 9.83 10.37
N PHE A 129 -9.80 8.51 10.18
CA PHE A 129 -8.65 7.66 9.93
C PHE A 129 -7.94 8.00 8.61
N GLU A 130 -8.71 8.20 7.53
CA GLU A 130 -8.20 8.56 6.21
C GLU A 130 -7.53 9.93 6.22
N PHE A 131 -8.18 10.93 6.84
CA PHE A 131 -7.62 12.26 7.02
C PHE A 131 -6.25 12.14 7.71
N MET A 132 -6.20 11.51 8.88
CA MET A 132 -4.94 11.39 9.61
C MET A 132 -3.86 10.65 8.80
N MET A 133 -4.17 9.51 8.18
CA MET A 133 -3.17 8.77 7.40
C MET A 133 -2.60 9.62 6.24
N LYS A 134 -3.44 10.37 5.54
CA LYS A 134 -3.00 11.26 4.44
C LYS A 134 -2.16 12.43 4.92
N TYR A 135 -2.54 13.07 6.03
CA TYR A 135 -1.83 14.24 6.55
C TYR A 135 -0.59 13.88 7.38
N SER A 136 -0.62 12.78 8.14
CA SER A 136 0.54 12.33 8.92
C SER A 136 1.65 11.72 8.05
N LEU A 137 1.33 11.23 6.84
CA LEU A 137 2.33 10.88 5.82
C LEU A 137 2.90 12.11 5.08
N ALA A 138 2.15 13.23 5.03
CA ALA A 138 2.57 14.46 4.36
C ALA A 138 3.51 15.33 5.23
N ASP A 139 3.37 15.29 6.55
CA ASP A 139 4.22 16.03 7.50
C ASP A 139 5.53 15.29 7.89
N GLY A 140 5.85 14.20 7.17
CA GLY A 140 7.04 13.37 7.38
C GLY A 140 8.17 13.52 6.35
N LEU A 141 8.13 14.56 5.51
CA LEU A 141 9.17 14.90 4.52
C LEU A 141 9.81 16.27 4.79
#